data_AF-A0AA38JF31-F1
#
_entry.id   AF-A0AA38JF31-F1
#
_cell.length_a   1.000
_cell.length_b   1.000
_cell.length_c   1.000
_cell.angle_alpha   90.00
_cell.angle_beta   90.00
_cell.angle_gamma   90.00
#
_symmetry.space_group_name_H-M   'P 1'
#
loop_
_entity.id
_entity.type
_entity.pdbx_description
1 polymer ?
#
loop_
_entity_poly.entity_id
_entity_poly.type
_entity_poly.pdbx_seq_one_letter_code
_entity_poly.pdbx_strand_id
1 'polypeptide(L)'
;MPSLQIQTYSLSEGIELSFTDSGAPPDSVSYTTVFFLHGGIFNAYQFHKVHAHAHALNLRTVLLHRRDYAGSTPYSGTEIEELKEGSVVFWERLSAQLAEFLGIFIKREKIPKRKRGVAIFGWSAGCSTVLSLLGAIQNQFIPDDLYKGLQEYVRSCLIYDPTYFSFGYTPPSDSRNYIPWDDPTVSKEDLPQVVAEWVSSYYDHPCYDVVGQSLPSTASIYDLDGIRSKSEQISFSSWTEEDIAKGLEGASANNEVLA
;
A
#
# COMPACT_ATOMS: atom_id res chain seq x y z
N MET A 1 -3.56 21.78 14.19
CA MET A 1 -3.56 20.33 14.52
C MET A 1 -2.26 20.01 15.22
N PRO A 2 -2.22 19.12 16.22
CA PRO A 2 -0.94 18.65 16.74
C PRO A 2 -0.13 18.10 15.58
N SER A 3 1.16 18.47 15.51
CA SER A 3 2.07 17.96 14.49
C SER A 3 2.04 16.42 14.52
N LEU A 4 1.69 15.80 13.40
CA LEU A 4 1.73 14.34 13.28
C LEU A 4 3.16 13.88 13.50
N GLN A 5 3.42 13.28 14.66
CA GLN A 5 4.74 12.81 15.03
C GLN A 5 4.96 11.43 14.41
N ILE A 6 6.06 11.30 13.67
CA ILE A 6 6.52 9.99 13.19
C ILE A 6 6.92 9.16 14.41
N GLN A 7 6.41 7.95 14.47
CA GLN A 7 6.70 6.93 15.46
C GLN A 7 7.35 5.74 14.78
N THR A 8 8.12 4.96 15.53
CA THR A 8 8.77 3.76 15.04
C THR A 8 8.56 2.62 16.02
N TYR A 9 8.16 1.46 15.51
CA TYR A 9 8.19 0.22 16.28
C TYR A 9 9.28 -0.70 15.75
N SER A 10 10.12 -1.19 16.66
CA SER A 10 11.04 -2.29 16.39
C SER A 10 10.31 -3.62 16.49
N LEU A 11 10.48 -4.44 15.47
CA LEU A 11 10.02 -5.82 15.32
C LEU A 11 11.20 -6.77 15.59
N SER A 12 10.96 -8.06 15.43
CA SER A 12 11.99 -9.09 15.49
C SER A 12 13.09 -8.87 14.43
N GLU A 13 14.27 -9.45 14.66
CA GLU A 13 15.45 -9.33 13.77
C GLU A 13 15.94 -7.88 13.53
N GLY A 14 15.57 -6.94 14.41
CA GLY A 14 15.99 -5.54 14.30
C GLY A 14 15.31 -4.77 13.17
N ILE A 15 14.20 -5.28 12.63
CA ILE A 15 13.39 -4.57 11.64
C ILE A 15 12.64 -3.43 12.33
N GLU A 16 12.66 -2.24 11.75
CA GLU A 16 11.96 -1.06 12.22
C GLU A 16 10.93 -0.61 11.18
N LEU A 17 9.71 -0.37 11.63
CA LEU A 17 8.66 0.22 10.80
C LEU A 17 8.23 1.57 11.38
N SER A 18 8.31 2.60 10.56
CA SER A 18 7.83 3.94 10.90
C SER A 18 6.38 4.16 10.48
N PHE A 19 5.66 4.96 11.24
CA PHE A 19 4.27 5.28 10.97
C PHE A 19 3.86 6.62 11.60
N THR A 20 2.73 7.15 11.16
CA THR A 20 2.01 8.22 11.87
C THR A 20 0.65 7.72 12.33
N ASP A 21 0.13 8.34 13.37
CA ASP A 21 -1.09 7.89 14.05
C ASP A 21 -1.95 9.07 14.47
N SER A 22 -3.24 9.04 14.13
CA SER A 22 -4.20 10.07 14.55
C SER A 22 -4.48 10.03 16.06
N GLY A 23 -4.11 8.94 16.73
CA GLY A 23 -4.58 8.59 18.06
C GLY A 23 -6.03 8.14 18.07
N ALA A 24 -6.45 7.59 19.21
CA ALA A 24 -7.84 7.19 19.43
C ALA A 24 -8.78 8.42 19.38
N PRO A 25 -10.00 8.29 18.81
CA PRO A 25 -10.99 9.35 18.88
C PRO A 25 -11.28 9.71 20.35
N PRO A 26 -11.35 11.02 20.68
CA PRO A 26 -11.65 11.45 22.04
C PRO A 26 -13.02 10.93 22.48
N ASP A 27 -13.15 10.59 23.75
CA ASP A 27 -14.39 10.12 24.40
C ASP A 27 -15.01 8.85 23.80
N SER A 28 -14.33 8.18 22.87
CA SER A 28 -14.77 6.93 22.26
C SER A 28 -14.10 5.72 22.89
N VAL A 29 -14.90 4.85 23.49
CA VAL A 29 -14.47 3.53 23.97
C VAL A 29 -14.64 2.43 22.90
N SER A 30 -15.05 2.81 21.68
CA SER A 30 -15.32 1.87 20.58
C SER A 30 -15.18 2.56 19.23
N TYR A 31 -14.06 2.31 18.55
CA TYR A 31 -13.72 2.87 17.24
C TYR A 31 -13.12 1.78 16.35
N THR A 32 -12.95 2.06 15.05
CA THR A 32 -12.17 1.22 14.14
C THR A 32 -10.77 1.80 13.99
N THR A 33 -9.74 0.97 14.13
CA THR A 33 -8.39 1.36 13.72
C THR A 33 -8.15 0.93 12.28
N VAL A 34 -7.78 1.85 11.41
CA VAL A 34 -7.48 1.57 9.99
C VAL A 34 -5.99 1.76 9.75
N PHE A 35 -5.30 0.69 9.37
CA PHE A 35 -3.90 0.74 8.94
C PHE A 35 -3.84 0.96 7.44
N PHE A 36 -3.10 1.97 6.99
CA PHE A 36 -2.90 2.28 5.58
C PHE A 36 -1.52 1.80 5.13
N LEU A 37 -1.52 0.95 4.10
CA LEU A 37 -0.34 0.49 3.38
C LEU A 37 -0.35 1.16 2.01
N HIS A 38 0.66 2.00 1.78
CA HIS A 38 0.79 2.72 0.53
C HIS A 38 1.24 1.84 -0.64
N GLY A 39 0.98 2.37 -1.84
CA GLY A 39 1.40 1.80 -3.10
C GLY A 39 2.87 2.02 -3.38
N GLY A 40 3.22 1.81 -4.64
CA GLY A 40 4.56 2.02 -5.14
C GLY A 40 4.91 3.47 -5.37
N ILE A 41 6.19 3.84 -5.29
CA ILE A 41 6.73 5.19 -5.52
C ILE A 41 6.31 6.22 -4.45
N PHE A 42 5.05 6.23 -4.04
CA PHE A 42 4.53 7.10 -2.99
C PHE A 42 4.68 6.44 -1.63
N ASN A 43 5.02 7.23 -0.61
CA ASN A 43 5.11 6.76 0.77
C ASN A 43 3.81 7.04 1.58
N ALA A 44 3.82 6.77 2.89
CA ALA A 44 2.64 6.92 3.74
C ALA A 44 2.14 8.38 3.88
N TYR A 45 3.00 9.37 3.60
CA TYR A 45 2.66 10.80 3.68
C TYR A 45 1.49 11.16 2.77
N GLN A 46 1.28 10.49 1.64
CA GLN A 46 0.17 10.79 0.74
C GLN A 46 -1.21 10.71 1.41
N PHE A 47 -1.33 9.92 2.49
CA PHE A 47 -2.57 9.76 3.24
C PHE A 47 -2.64 10.69 4.46
N HIS A 48 -1.68 11.60 4.70
CA HIS A 48 -1.60 12.40 5.94
C HIS A 48 -2.87 13.21 6.21
N LYS A 49 -3.56 13.68 5.16
CA LYS A 49 -4.82 14.43 5.27
C LYS A 49 -5.95 13.60 5.86
N VAL A 50 -5.90 12.26 5.76
CA VAL A 50 -6.91 11.35 6.34
C VAL A 50 -6.98 11.49 7.86
N HIS A 51 -5.86 11.74 8.54
CA HIS A 51 -5.85 11.92 10.00
C HIS A 51 -6.78 13.05 10.45
N ALA A 52 -6.88 14.13 9.67
CA ALA A 52 -7.76 15.27 9.95
C ALA A 52 -9.25 14.90 9.98
N HIS A 53 -9.64 13.83 9.28
CA HIS A 53 -11.03 13.40 9.14
C HIS A 53 -11.37 12.18 10.01
N ALA A 54 -10.36 11.49 10.55
CA ALA A 54 -10.51 10.20 11.23
C ALA A 54 -11.48 10.25 12.42
N HIS A 55 -11.28 11.19 13.35
CA HIS A 55 -12.05 11.24 14.59
C HIS A 55 -13.53 11.53 14.36
N ALA A 56 -13.88 12.40 13.41
CA ALA A 56 -15.26 12.71 13.05
C ALA A 56 -16.03 11.48 12.52
N LEU A 57 -15.30 10.49 11.98
CA LEU A 57 -15.84 9.23 11.49
C LEU A 57 -15.73 8.09 12.54
N ASN A 58 -15.30 8.42 13.76
CA ASN A 58 -15.01 7.45 14.82
C ASN A 58 -13.98 6.39 14.38
N LEU A 59 -12.91 6.87 13.72
CA LEU A 59 -11.76 6.10 13.26
C LEU A 59 -10.48 6.57 13.94
N ARG A 60 -9.55 5.63 14.16
CA ARG A 60 -8.13 5.89 14.35
C ARG A 60 -7.41 5.48 13.08
N THR A 61 -6.62 6.35 12.50
CA THR A 61 -5.88 6.04 11.27
C THR A 61 -4.40 5.94 11.57
N VAL A 62 -3.77 4.91 11.01
CA VAL A 62 -2.35 4.60 11.19
C VAL A 62 -1.75 4.48 9.80
N LEU A 63 -0.84 5.39 9.44
CA LEU A 63 -0.22 5.41 8.11
C LEU A 63 1.16 4.79 8.22
N LEU A 64 1.32 3.58 7.71
CA LEU A 64 2.53 2.78 7.87
C LEU A 64 3.44 2.98 6.66
N HIS A 65 4.69 3.37 6.90
CA HIS A 65 5.73 3.31 5.88
C HIS A 65 6.15 1.85 5.72
N ARG A 66 5.98 1.33 4.51
CA ARG A 66 6.44 -0.01 4.16
C ARG A 66 7.97 -0.11 4.29
N ARG A 67 8.49 -1.33 4.31
CA ARG A 67 9.94 -1.55 4.22
C ARG A 67 10.49 -0.97 2.93
N ASP A 68 11.76 -0.54 3.00
CA ASP A 68 12.49 0.16 1.93
C ASP A 68 11.95 1.54 1.55
N TYR A 69 11.11 2.12 2.40
CA TYR A 69 10.73 3.53 2.32
C TYR A 69 11.33 4.28 3.51
N ALA A 70 11.57 5.59 3.33
CA ALA A 70 12.17 6.44 4.34
C ALA A 70 11.48 6.28 5.71
N GLY A 71 12.31 6.09 6.75
CA GLY A 71 11.88 5.87 8.13
C GLY A 71 11.72 4.39 8.52
N SER A 72 11.57 3.48 7.57
CA SER A 72 11.48 2.03 7.81
C SER A 72 12.74 1.30 7.30
N THR A 73 13.00 0.10 7.84
CA THR A 73 14.19 -0.68 7.47
C THR A 73 14.15 -1.11 6.00
N PRO A 74 15.25 -0.89 5.24
CA PRO A 74 15.36 -1.34 3.85
C PRO A 74 15.40 -2.87 3.75
N TYR A 75 15.08 -3.40 2.58
CA TYR A 75 15.28 -4.83 2.31
C TYR A 75 16.78 -5.16 2.25
N SER A 76 17.16 -6.30 2.81
CA SER A 76 18.51 -6.83 2.64
C SER A 76 18.72 -7.31 1.20
N GLY A 77 19.98 -7.45 0.78
CA GLY A 77 20.29 -7.97 -0.57
C GLY A 77 19.64 -9.33 -0.85
N THR A 78 19.63 -10.23 0.14
CA THR A 78 18.97 -11.54 0.02
C THR A 78 17.46 -11.40 -0.19
N GLU A 79 16.79 -10.52 0.56
CA GLU A 79 15.36 -10.29 0.41
C GLU A 79 15.01 -9.69 -0.96
N ILE A 80 15.88 -8.83 -1.50
CA ILE A 80 15.72 -8.28 -2.85
C ILE A 80 15.85 -9.38 -3.92
N GLU A 81 16.80 -10.30 -3.78
CA GLU A 81 16.91 -11.44 -4.71
C GLU A 81 15.73 -12.41 -4.58
N GLU A 82 15.28 -12.71 -3.36
CA GLU A 82 14.07 -13.52 -3.13
C GLU A 82 12.83 -12.87 -3.79
N LEU A 83 12.68 -11.55 -3.68
CA LEU A 83 11.59 -10.81 -4.34
C LEU A 83 11.67 -10.93 -5.87
N LYS A 84 12.86 -10.72 -6.46
CA LYS A 84 13.09 -10.85 -7.91
C LYS A 84 12.73 -12.24 -8.45
N GLU A 85 13.02 -13.27 -7.68
CA GLU A 85 12.73 -14.66 -8.05
C GLU A 85 11.26 -15.04 -7.82
N GLY A 86 10.45 -14.16 -7.25
CA GLY A 86 9.06 -14.46 -6.88
C GLY A 86 8.97 -15.49 -5.75
N SER A 87 9.96 -15.52 -4.85
CA SER A 87 10.03 -16.51 -3.78
C SER A 87 8.90 -16.34 -2.77
N VAL A 88 8.20 -17.44 -2.48
CA VAL A 88 7.14 -17.48 -1.46
C VAL A 88 7.66 -17.05 -0.09
N VAL A 89 8.91 -17.39 0.23
CA VAL A 89 9.53 -17.07 1.54
C VAL A 89 9.63 -15.57 1.78
N PHE A 90 9.83 -14.75 0.74
CA PHE A 90 9.83 -13.29 0.87
C PHE A 90 8.46 -12.81 1.37
N TRP A 91 7.38 -13.27 0.74
CA TRP A 91 6.01 -12.87 1.05
C TRP A 91 5.54 -13.41 2.40
N GLU A 92 5.94 -14.63 2.77
CA GLU A 92 5.71 -15.19 4.10
C GLU A 92 6.43 -14.37 5.18
N ARG A 93 7.68 -13.98 4.94
CA ARG A 93 8.43 -13.12 5.88
C ARG A 93 7.81 -11.73 6.01
N LEU A 94 7.44 -11.12 4.88
CA LEU A 94 6.82 -9.79 4.85
C LEU A 94 5.45 -9.78 5.57
N SER A 95 4.63 -10.81 5.35
CA SER A 95 3.34 -10.95 6.05
C SER A 95 3.51 -11.19 7.54
N ALA A 96 4.53 -11.93 7.97
CA ALA A 96 4.85 -12.11 9.38
C ALA A 96 5.30 -10.80 10.05
N GLN A 97 6.10 -9.98 9.37
CA GLN A 97 6.48 -8.65 9.85
C GLN A 97 5.25 -7.73 10.03
N LEU A 98 4.31 -7.75 9.08
CA LEU A 98 3.05 -7.00 9.23
C LEU A 98 2.21 -7.54 10.40
N ALA A 99 2.09 -8.87 10.53
CA ALA A 99 1.36 -9.50 11.63
C ALA A 99 1.96 -9.10 13.00
N GLU A 100 3.28 -9.12 13.12
CA GLU A 100 4.00 -8.73 14.34
C GLU A 100 3.75 -7.26 14.68
N PHE A 101 3.86 -6.36 13.70
CA PHE A 101 3.54 -4.95 13.88
C PHE A 101 2.12 -4.74 14.40
N LEU A 102 1.13 -5.40 13.78
CA LEU A 102 -0.27 -5.33 14.22
C LEU A 102 -0.44 -5.85 15.65
N GLY A 103 0.19 -6.97 16.00
CA GLY A 103 0.15 -7.54 17.35
C GLY A 103 0.74 -6.60 18.40
N ILE A 104 1.90 -6.01 18.10
CA ILE A 104 2.54 -5.00 18.95
C ILE A 104 1.63 -3.80 19.13
N PHE A 105 1.09 -3.24 18.04
CA PHE A 105 0.22 -2.08 18.07
C PHE A 105 -1.05 -2.35 18.87
N ILE A 106 -1.74 -3.46 18.58
CA ILE A 106 -2.95 -3.87 19.30
C ILE A 106 -2.72 -3.91 20.81
N LYS A 107 -1.60 -4.51 21.24
CA LYS A 107 -1.25 -4.67 22.66
C LYS A 107 -0.84 -3.35 23.31
N ARG A 108 0.07 -2.60 22.69
CA ARG A 108 0.60 -1.33 23.24
C ARG A 108 -0.47 -0.27 23.33
N GLU A 109 -1.25 -0.15 22.26
CA GLU A 109 -2.26 0.90 22.09
C GLU A 109 -3.64 0.51 22.63
N LYS A 110 -3.75 -0.69 23.22
CA LYS A 110 -4.96 -1.22 23.86
C LYS A 110 -6.19 -1.12 22.96
N ILE A 111 -6.02 -1.58 21.72
CA ILE A 111 -7.08 -1.49 20.72
C ILE A 111 -8.34 -2.24 21.22
N PRO A 112 -9.55 -1.66 21.12
CA PRO A 112 -10.75 -2.31 21.63
C PRO A 112 -11.08 -3.60 20.89
N LYS A 113 -11.21 -4.71 21.62
CA LYS A 113 -11.81 -5.97 21.14
C LYS A 113 -13.32 -5.81 20.92
N ARG A 114 -13.75 -5.15 19.85
CA ARG A 114 -15.18 -4.95 19.53
C ARG A 114 -15.46 -5.15 18.03
N LYS A 115 -16.75 -5.10 17.65
CA LYS A 115 -17.24 -5.28 16.27
C LYS A 115 -16.49 -4.45 15.22
N ARG A 116 -15.92 -3.32 15.63
CA ARG A 116 -15.21 -2.36 14.77
C ARG A 116 -13.71 -2.62 14.61
N GLY A 117 -13.07 -3.30 15.57
CA GLY A 117 -11.70 -3.84 15.55
C GLY A 117 -10.67 -3.09 14.70
N VAL A 118 -9.94 -3.87 13.92
CA VAL A 118 -8.90 -3.43 12.99
C VAL A 118 -9.35 -3.64 11.55
N ALA A 119 -9.15 -2.63 10.72
CA ALA A 119 -9.20 -2.72 9.27
C ALA A 119 -7.80 -2.46 8.68
N ILE A 120 -7.48 -3.16 7.60
CA ILE A 120 -6.22 -2.98 6.87
C ILE A 120 -6.57 -2.51 5.47
N PHE A 121 -6.06 -1.36 5.08
CA PHE A 121 -6.24 -0.76 3.77
C PHE A 121 -4.93 -0.88 3.00
N GLY A 122 -4.97 -1.57 1.86
CA GLY A 122 -3.89 -1.56 0.87
C GLY A 122 -4.33 -0.75 -0.34
N TRP A 123 -3.42 0.09 -0.84
CA TRP A 123 -3.58 0.75 -2.13
C TRP A 123 -2.49 0.30 -3.09
N SER A 124 -2.84 0.02 -4.36
CA SER A 124 -1.87 -0.34 -5.41
C SER A 124 -0.95 -1.48 -4.93
N ALA A 125 0.37 -1.34 -5.04
CA ALA A 125 1.34 -2.34 -4.57
C ALA A 125 1.23 -2.69 -3.07
N GLY A 126 0.63 -1.81 -2.25
CA GLY A 126 0.34 -2.11 -0.85
C GLY A 126 -0.66 -3.25 -0.66
N CYS A 127 -1.49 -3.51 -1.68
CA CYS A 127 -2.41 -4.65 -1.72
C CYS A 127 -1.69 -5.99 -1.66
N SER A 128 -0.50 -6.13 -2.29
CA SER A 128 0.28 -7.37 -2.25
C SER A 128 0.60 -7.77 -0.81
N THR A 129 1.01 -6.84 0.05
CA THR A 129 1.28 -7.11 1.47
C THR A 129 0.01 -7.55 2.22
N VAL A 130 -1.15 -6.94 1.94
CA VAL A 130 -2.42 -7.33 2.55
C VAL A 130 -2.82 -8.73 2.12
N LEU A 131 -2.71 -9.05 0.83
CA LEU A 131 -3.03 -10.36 0.29
C LEU A 131 -2.09 -11.44 0.84
N SER A 132 -0.80 -11.15 0.98
CA SER A 132 0.16 -12.07 1.61
C SER A 132 -0.20 -12.37 3.07
N LEU A 133 -0.68 -11.37 3.84
CA LEU A 133 -1.19 -11.60 5.19
C LEU A 133 -2.47 -12.45 5.19
N LEU A 134 -3.40 -12.23 4.26
CA LEU A 134 -4.62 -13.01 4.15
C LEU A 134 -4.35 -14.47 3.73
N GLY A 135 -3.34 -14.69 2.89
CA GLY A 135 -2.87 -16.01 2.48
C GLY A 135 -2.04 -16.74 3.54
N ALA A 136 -1.70 -16.10 4.65
CA ALA A 136 -0.72 -16.58 5.62
C ALA A 136 -1.21 -17.71 6.56
N ILE A 137 -2.28 -18.43 6.21
CA ILE A 137 -2.86 -19.50 7.05
C ILE A 137 -1.83 -20.60 7.37
N GLN A 138 -0.90 -20.87 6.44
CA GLN A 138 0.17 -21.86 6.59
C GLN A 138 1.55 -21.23 6.81
N ASN A 139 1.60 -19.93 7.09
CA ASN A 139 2.86 -19.21 7.23
C ASN A 139 3.54 -19.54 8.56
N GLN A 140 4.60 -20.34 8.49
CA GLN A 140 5.39 -20.78 9.66
C GLN A 140 6.09 -19.65 10.42
N PHE A 141 6.26 -18.47 9.80
CA PHE A 141 6.85 -17.31 10.46
C PHE A 141 5.86 -16.55 11.35
N ILE A 142 4.57 -16.90 11.33
CA ILE A 142 3.56 -16.31 12.21
C ILE A 142 3.27 -17.29 13.36
N PRO A 143 3.67 -16.96 14.61
CA PRO A 143 3.33 -17.78 15.76
C PRO A 143 1.82 -17.97 15.93
N ASP A 144 1.40 -19.17 16.33
CA ASP A 144 0.00 -19.56 16.52
C ASP A 144 -0.79 -18.59 17.41
N ASP A 145 -0.18 -18.10 18.48
CA ASP A 145 -0.80 -17.18 19.44
C ASP A 145 -0.99 -15.79 18.85
N LEU A 146 -0.02 -15.31 18.06
CA LEU A 146 -0.16 -14.07 17.28
C LEU A 146 -1.27 -14.20 16.26
N TYR A 147 -1.29 -15.28 15.47
CA TYR A 147 -2.33 -15.53 14.47
C TYR A 147 -3.74 -15.54 15.11
N LYS A 148 -3.95 -16.34 16.16
CA LYS A 148 -5.22 -16.41 16.91
C LYS A 148 -5.59 -15.04 17.49
N GLY A 149 -4.61 -14.33 18.03
CA GLY A 149 -4.79 -12.96 18.51
C GLY A 149 -5.33 -12.04 17.42
N LEU A 150 -4.69 -12.03 16.25
CA LEU A 150 -5.12 -11.19 15.12
C LEU A 150 -6.53 -11.55 14.61
N GLN A 151 -6.92 -12.82 14.60
CA GLN A 151 -8.29 -13.24 14.26
C GLN A 151 -9.37 -12.59 15.15
N GLU A 152 -9.03 -12.25 16.40
CA GLU A 152 -9.94 -11.55 17.31
C GLU A 152 -10.08 -10.04 17.00
N TYR A 153 -9.16 -9.45 16.25
CA TYR A 153 -9.14 -8.00 16.01
C TYR A 153 -9.35 -7.60 14.56
N VAL A 154 -8.75 -8.30 13.60
CA VAL A 154 -8.85 -7.97 12.18
C VAL A 154 -10.26 -8.31 11.69
N ARG A 155 -10.97 -7.31 11.18
CA ARG A 155 -12.37 -7.43 10.72
C ARG A 155 -12.54 -7.20 9.24
N SER A 156 -11.68 -6.41 8.62
CA SER A 156 -11.82 -6.05 7.22
C SER A 156 -10.46 -5.81 6.60
N CYS A 157 -10.33 -6.22 5.35
CA CYS A 157 -9.24 -5.81 4.47
C CYS A 157 -9.86 -5.07 3.28
N LEU A 158 -9.32 -3.91 2.96
CA LEU A 158 -9.70 -3.11 1.81
C LEU A 158 -8.58 -3.20 0.80
N ILE A 159 -8.90 -3.73 -0.37
CA ILE A 159 -7.99 -3.86 -1.51
C ILE A 159 -8.42 -2.78 -2.49
N TYR A 160 -7.74 -1.63 -2.46
CA TYR A 160 -8.13 -0.46 -3.22
C TYR A 160 -7.20 -0.27 -4.41
N ASP A 161 -7.76 -0.33 -5.62
CA ASP A 161 -7.03 -0.19 -6.89
C ASP A 161 -5.77 -1.08 -6.94
N PRO A 162 -5.91 -2.41 -6.74
CA PRO A 162 -4.79 -3.35 -6.71
C PRO A 162 -4.11 -3.44 -8.07
N THR A 163 -2.81 -3.71 -8.07
CA THR A 163 -2.10 -4.02 -9.30
C THR A 163 -2.45 -5.43 -9.79
N TYR A 164 -2.32 -5.67 -11.09
CA TYR A 164 -2.59 -7.00 -11.66
C TYR A 164 -1.66 -8.08 -11.04
N PHE A 165 -0.41 -7.71 -10.72
CA PHE A 165 0.56 -8.62 -10.14
C PHE A 165 0.24 -8.99 -8.68
N SER A 166 -0.48 -8.13 -7.93
CA SER A 166 -0.99 -8.49 -6.59
C SER A 166 -1.86 -9.75 -6.60
N PHE A 167 -2.49 -10.09 -7.74
CA PHE A 167 -3.28 -11.31 -7.92
C PHE A 167 -2.55 -12.41 -8.70
N GLY A 168 -1.27 -12.23 -9.00
CA GLY A 168 -0.50 -13.19 -9.81
C GLY A 168 -0.95 -13.26 -11.27
N TYR A 169 -1.63 -12.23 -11.79
CA TYR A 169 -1.96 -12.18 -13.20
C TYR A 169 -0.72 -11.82 -14.00
N THR A 170 -0.54 -12.48 -15.15
CA THR A 170 0.45 -12.09 -16.14
C THR A 170 -0.26 -11.27 -17.22
N PRO A 171 0.29 -10.10 -17.62
CA PRO A 171 -0.20 -9.41 -18.79
C PRO A 171 -0.15 -10.33 -20.02
N PRO A 172 -1.07 -10.18 -20.99
CA PRO A 172 -0.96 -10.91 -22.26
C PRO A 172 0.40 -10.67 -22.92
N SER A 173 0.95 -11.70 -23.58
CA SER A 173 2.29 -11.63 -24.22
C SER A 173 2.40 -10.56 -25.31
N ASP A 174 1.27 -10.16 -25.88
CA ASP A 174 1.11 -9.12 -26.89
C ASP A 174 0.48 -7.83 -26.31
N SER A 175 0.55 -7.65 -24.98
CA SER A 175 0.13 -6.41 -24.33
C SER A 175 0.85 -5.22 -24.97
N ARG A 176 0.08 -4.20 -25.31
CA ARG A 176 0.58 -2.93 -25.88
C ARG A 176 0.58 -1.80 -24.86
N ASN A 177 0.28 -2.10 -23.61
CA ASN A 177 0.17 -1.09 -22.58
C ASN A 177 1.54 -0.47 -22.31
N TYR A 178 1.55 0.84 -22.18
CA TYR A 178 2.69 1.57 -21.70
C TYR A 178 2.95 1.24 -20.24
N ILE A 179 4.20 0.92 -19.94
CA ILE A 179 4.68 0.60 -18.60
C ILE A 179 5.94 1.45 -18.38
N PRO A 180 5.91 2.44 -17.46
CA PRO A 180 7.00 3.41 -17.32
C PRO A 180 8.39 2.79 -17.07
N TRP A 181 8.46 1.69 -16.33
CA TRP A 181 9.73 1.03 -16.01
C TRP A 181 10.29 0.15 -17.15
N ASP A 182 9.49 -0.12 -18.18
CA ASP A 182 9.94 -0.80 -19.40
C ASP A 182 10.36 0.18 -20.49
N ASP A 183 10.12 1.49 -20.31
CA ASP A 183 10.46 2.53 -21.27
C ASP A 183 11.97 2.86 -21.21
N PRO A 184 12.77 2.50 -22.23
CA PRO A 184 14.21 2.72 -22.22
C PRO A 184 14.61 4.19 -22.32
N THR A 185 13.66 5.09 -22.58
CA THR A 185 13.89 6.53 -22.65
C THR A 185 13.74 7.23 -21.30
N VAL A 186 13.17 6.54 -20.30
CA VAL A 186 12.99 7.05 -18.94
C VAL A 186 14.23 6.72 -18.10
N SER A 187 14.86 7.77 -17.56
CA SER A 187 16.00 7.58 -16.64
C SER A 187 15.54 7.04 -15.28
N LYS A 188 16.45 6.47 -14.49
CA LYS A 188 16.10 6.00 -13.13
C LYS A 188 15.69 7.16 -12.22
N GLU A 189 16.30 8.32 -12.44
CA GLU A 189 16.05 9.55 -11.69
C GLU A 189 14.66 10.12 -12.02
N ASP A 190 14.22 10.04 -13.28
CA ASP A 190 12.92 10.55 -13.72
C ASP A 190 11.76 9.57 -13.47
N LEU A 191 12.06 8.27 -13.32
CA LEU A 191 11.06 7.21 -13.19
C LEU A 191 10.00 7.48 -12.11
N PRO A 192 10.33 7.94 -10.88
CA PRO A 192 9.31 8.25 -9.87
C PRO A 192 8.28 9.29 -10.34
N GLN A 193 8.74 10.34 -11.01
CA GLN A 193 7.84 11.38 -11.52
C GLN A 193 6.99 10.85 -12.69
N VAL A 194 7.61 10.14 -13.64
CA VAL A 194 6.88 9.56 -14.79
C VAL A 194 5.82 8.57 -14.34
N VAL A 195 6.15 7.70 -13.37
CA VAL A 195 5.18 6.76 -12.78
C VAL A 195 4.05 7.53 -12.08
N ALA A 196 4.36 8.57 -11.30
CA ALA A 196 3.35 9.36 -10.60
C ALA A 196 2.38 10.07 -11.57
N GLU A 197 2.89 10.62 -12.67
CA GLU A 197 2.08 11.22 -13.75
C GLU A 197 1.22 10.17 -14.47
N TRP A 198 1.79 9.00 -14.77
CA TRP A 198 1.10 7.90 -15.43
C TRP A 198 -0.06 7.35 -14.58
N VAL A 199 0.19 6.95 -13.32
CA VAL A 199 -0.86 6.36 -12.46
C VAL A 199 -1.95 7.34 -12.03
N SER A 200 -1.71 8.65 -12.14
CA SER A 200 -2.68 9.69 -11.78
C SER A 200 -3.34 10.37 -12.98
N SER A 201 -3.07 9.87 -14.18
CA SER A 201 -3.69 10.31 -15.43
C SER A 201 -5.11 9.77 -15.59
N TYR A 202 -5.95 10.53 -16.27
CA TYR A 202 -7.32 10.14 -16.62
C TYR A 202 -7.36 9.67 -18.07
N TYR A 203 -7.49 8.36 -18.27
CA TYR A 203 -7.47 7.75 -19.59
C TYR A 203 -8.89 7.62 -20.18
N ASP A 204 -8.98 7.81 -21.49
CA ASP A 204 -10.24 7.76 -22.23
C ASP A 204 -10.48 6.33 -22.71
N HIS A 205 -11.05 5.48 -21.85
CA HIS A 205 -11.36 4.10 -22.20
C HIS A 205 -12.64 4.04 -23.05
N PRO A 206 -12.59 3.76 -24.37
CA PRO A 206 -13.77 3.84 -25.23
C PRO A 206 -14.85 2.81 -24.86
N CYS A 207 -14.45 1.74 -24.19
CA CYS A 207 -15.33 0.69 -23.70
C CYS A 207 -15.99 1.00 -22.34
N TYR A 208 -15.60 2.07 -21.64
CA TYR A 208 -16.14 2.40 -20.32
C TYR A 208 -17.44 3.20 -20.44
N ASP A 209 -18.52 2.67 -19.85
CA ASP A 209 -19.78 3.39 -19.69
C ASP A 209 -19.72 4.29 -18.45
N VAL A 210 -19.55 5.59 -18.70
CA VAL A 210 -19.48 6.62 -17.64
C VAL A 210 -20.80 6.76 -16.88
N VAL A 211 -21.94 6.52 -17.52
CA VAL A 211 -23.26 6.66 -16.86
C VAL A 211 -23.50 5.47 -15.93
N GLY A 212 -23.24 4.26 -16.42
CA GLY A 212 -23.36 3.02 -15.64
C GLY A 212 -22.18 2.74 -14.71
N GLN A 213 -21.09 3.50 -14.82
CA GLN A 213 -19.81 3.25 -14.15
C GLN A 213 -19.33 1.80 -14.32
N SER A 214 -19.39 1.29 -15.55
CA SER A 214 -19.18 -0.12 -15.83
C SER A 214 -18.40 -0.37 -17.11
N LEU A 215 -17.73 -1.52 -17.17
CA LEU A 215 -17.16 -2.08 -18.40
C LEU A 215 -18.09 -3.19 -18.90
N PRO A 216 -18.19 -3.40 -20.23
CA PRO A 216 -18.81 -4.60 -20.79
C PRO A 216 -18.19 -5.85 -20.18
N SER A 217 -18.98 -6.90 -19.94
CA SER A 217 -18.47 -8.18 -19.42
C SER A 217 -17.46 -8.87 -20.36
N THR A 218 -17.38 -8.42 -21.61
CA THR A 218 -16.43 -8.87 -22.64
C THR A 218 -15.22 -7.96 -22.78
N ALA A 219 -15.16 -6.85 -22.03
CA ALA A 219 -14.04 -5.92 -22.12
C ALA A 219 -12.74 -6.61 -21.69
N SER A 220 -11.68 -6.29 -22.42
CA SER A 220 -10.33 -6.79 -22.22
C SER A 220 -9.36 -5.62 -22.08
N ILE A 221 -8.12 -5.93 -21.70
CA ILE A 221 -7.04 -4.93 -21.63
C ILE A 221 -6.80 -4.20 -22.97
N TYR A 222 -7.13 -4.83 -24.10
CA TYR A 222 -6.97 -4.24 -25.44
C TYR A 222 -8.04 -3.20 -25.78
N ASP A 223 -9.15 -3.19 -25.05
CA ASP A 223 -10.25 -2.23 -25.22
C ASP A 223 -10.02 -0.95 -24.39
N LEU A 224 -9.01 -0.97 -23.51
CA LEU A 224 -8.61 0.16 -22.70
C LEU A 224 -7.61 1.03 -23.46
N ASP A 225 -7.72 2.35 -23.28
CA ASP A 225 -6.61 3.25 -23.55
C ASP A 225 -5.42 2.99 -22.60
N GLY A 226 -4.57 2.05 -22.98
CA GLY A 226 -3.38 1.66 -22.21
C GLY A 226 -2.05 2.08 -22.84
N ILE A 227 -2.04 2.65 -24.05
CA ILE A 227 -0.80 2.90 -24.82
C ILE A 227 -0.21 4.29 -24.50
N ARG A 228 -1.03 5.24 -24.02
CA ARG A 228 -0.56 6.59 -23.69
C ARG A 228 0.30 6.57 -22.42
N SER A 229 1.42 7.30 -22.46
CA SER A 229 2.30 7.47 -21.29
C SER A 229 1.71 8.39 -20.22
N LYS A 230 0.80 9.29 -20.59
CA LYS A 230 -0.03 10.10 -19.69
C LYS A 230 -1.18 10.74 -20.46
N SER A 231 -2.12 11.32 -19.74
CA SER A 231 -3.21 12.12 -20.32
C SER A 231 -2.98 13.62 -20.06
N GLU A 232 -3.82 14.48 -20.64
CA GLU A 232 -3.82 15.92 -20.35
C GLU A 232 -4.38 16.25 -18.95
N GLN A 233 -5.14 15.33 -18.33
CA GLN A 233 -5.70 15.51 -17.00
C GLN A 233 -4.95 14.62 -16.00
N ILE A 234 -4.21 15.23 -15.09
CA ILE A 234 -3.34 14.51 -14.15
C ILE A 234 -3.61 14.98 -12.73
N SER A 235 -4.09 14.11 -11.85
CA SER A 235 -4.38 14.48 -10.46
C SER A 235 -3.11 14.86 -9.69
N PHE A 236 -1.97 14.23 -9.98
CA PHE A 236 -0.68 14.56 -9.40
C PHE A 236 -0.25 16.03 -9.67
N SER A 237 -0.65 16.61 -10.81
CA SER A 237 -0.34 18.01 -11.15
C SER A 237 -1.01 19.05 -10.22
N SER A 238 -2.03 18.63 -9.46
CA SER A 238 -2.72 19.48 -8.48
C SER A 238 -2.03 19.49 -7.10
N TRP A 239 -1.00 18.67 -6.89
CA TRP A 239 -0.31 18.57 -5.62
C TRP A 239 0.60 19.77 -5.40
N THR A 240 0.75 20.16 -4.14
CA THR A 240 1.71 21.20 -3.77
C THR A 240 3.14 20.68 -3.91
N GLU A 241 4.12 21.57 -4.08
CA GLU A 241 5.55 21.18 -4.08
C GLU A 241 5.95 20.41 -2.82
N GLU A 242 5.38 20.79 -1.66
CA GLU A 242 5.56 20.08 -0.40
C GLU A 242 4.96 18.66 -0.44
N ASP A 243 3.75 18.51 -0.97
CA ASP A 243 3.09 17.20 -1.10
C ASP A 243 3.89 16.27 -2.01
N ILE A 244 4.44 16.79 -3.11
CA ILE A 244 5.31 16.04 -4.02
C ILE A 244 6.61 15.66 -3.31
N ALA A 245 7.31 16.63 -2.72
CA ALA A 245 8.61 16.40 -2.09
C ALA A 245 8.52 15.38 -0.96
N LYS A 246 7.51 15.49 -0.09
CA LYS A 246 7.32 14.57 1.03
C LYS A 246 6.71 13.23 0.60
N GLY A 247 5.78 13.23 -0.35
CA GLY A 247 5.11 12.02 -0.81
C GLY A 247 6.02 11.08 -1.59
N LEU A 248 7.02 11.62 -2.28
CA LEU A 248 8.02 10.87 -3.05
C LEU A 248 9.37 10.75 -2.35
N GLU A 249 9.49 11.28 -1.12
CA GLU A 249 10.73 11.19 -0.35
C GLU A 249 11.14 9.72 -0.14
N GLY A 250 12.39 9.41 -0.48
CA GLY A 250 12.95 8.08 -0.33
C GLY A 250 12.30 7.02 -1.24
N ALA A 251 11.64 7.43 -2.32
CA ALA A 251 11.13 6.50 -3.33
C ALA A 251 12.28 5.68 -3.94
N SER A 252 12.28 4.37 -3.69
CA SER A 252 13.24 3.43 -4.28
C SER A 252 12.71 2.98 -5.63
N ALA A 253 13.36 3.38 -6.73
CA ALA A 253 13.07 2.88 -8.08
C ALA A 253 13.24 1.36 -8.20
N ASN A 254 13.94 0.71 -7.27
CA ASN A 254 14.31 -0.70 -7.40
C ASN A 254 13.20 -1.67 -6.99
N ASN A 255 12.28 -1.33 -6.08
CA ASN A 255 11.27 -2.31 -5.62
C ASN A 255 10.02 -2.36 -6.49
N GLU A 256 9.72 -1.28 -7.20
CA GLU A 256 8.48 -1.17 -7.98
C GLU A 256 8.55 -1.92 -9.31
N VAL A 257 9.77 -2.18 -9.79
CA VAL A 257 10.04 -3.03 -10.96
C VAL A 257 9.97 -4.53 -10.59
N LEU A 258 9.98 -4.85 -9.29
CA LEU A 258 10.16 -6.21 -8.77
C LEU A 258 8.91 -6.79 -8.11
N ALA A 259 7.90 -5.97 -7.86
CA ALA A 259 6.66 -6.35 -7.20
C ALA A 259 5.59 -6.79 -8.21
#